data_AF-A0A7C3LV25-F1
#
_entry.id   AF-A0A7C3LV25-F1
#
_cell.length_a   1.000
_cell.length_b   1.000
_cell.length_c   1.000
_cell.angle_alpha   90.00
_cell.angle_beta   90.00
_cell.angle_gamma   90.00
#
_symmetry.space_group_name_H-M   'P 1'
#
loop_
_entity.id
_entity.type
_entity.pdbx_description
1 polymer ?
#
loop_
_entity_poly.entity_id
_entity_poly.type
_entity_poly.pdbx_seq_one_letter_code
_entity_poly.pdbx_strand_id
1 'polypeptide(L)'
;MSLRKKTLLITVVTTLVLVGLLIGLSVAIFLQSFRTAEERDTRQELERVVRTINAEIAHLDTLLVDWASWDDTYRFIQDHNEDYIASNLADATFKSLKLNAMVFLDSSAQLVFGKGYDLQNDQPVPLPASLLGHLNMDSPLLQAQEGAKGIIRLPEGLMLIALRPILTSEGKGPSRGTLVFGCFLDADKLGELSAQMGLPIAVYPLSKIELTSELQSPLSLLSEAKPIMTQASTPTTISGYALIKDIHGQPALVVRVDLPRVIYGQGLASVRYLALALTGASLVFFMVTLIHLEKMVLTRLSSLITQVRAIGSSDSPTGQVTIRGHDELSGLAQAINNMIQTIQRGEERYRELFDNANDIIYATDLQGHLTLVNKAAEVILGYSPQELLGKSVFQIVAPEDLESVREMFKRKISGQASRAAYPARIIAKDGRHLTFEIDSQPKYEDGKLVGVQGIAR
;
A
#
# COMPACT_ATOMS: atom_id res chain seq x y z
N MET A 1 -29.81 -13.46 2.62
CA MET A 1 -29.56 -12.14 1.98
C MET A 1 -29.92 -12.22 0.51
N SER A 2 -30.60 -11.19 -0.02
CA SER A 2 -30.83 -11.07 -1.47
C SER A 2 -29.50 -10.92 -2.23
N LEU A 3 -29.49 -11.32 -3.51
CA LEU A 3 -28.31 -11.19 -4.39
C LEU A 3 -27.76 -9.76 -4.37
N ARG A 4 -28.67 -8.77 -4.43
CA ARG A 4 -28.37 -7.34 -4.31
C ARG A 4 -27.53 -6.98 -3.09
N LYS A 5 -27.94 -7.44 -1.89
CA LYS A 5 -27.19 -7.15 -0.66
C LYS A 5 -25.82 -7.82 -0.67
N LYS A 6 -25.70 -9.03 -1.23
CA LYS A 6 -24.41 -9.74 -1.34
C LYS A 6 -23.46 -9.01 -2.30
N THR A 7 -23.92 -8.63 -3.49
CA THR A 7 -23.06 -7.94 -4.47
C THR A 7 -22.62 -6.57 -3.96
N LEU A 8 -23.53 -5.81 -3.34
CA LEU A 8 -23.19 -4.52 -2.72
C LEU A 8 -22.13 -4.69 -1.62
N LEU A 9 -22.29 -5.70 -0.75
CA LEU A 9 -21.31 -6.01 0.29
C LEU A 9 -19.95 -6.36 -0.32
N ILE A 10 -19.91 -7.22 -1.34
CA ILE A 10 -18.68 -7.61 -2.02
C ILE A 10 -17.99 -6.38 -2.62
N THR A 11 -18.71 -5.52 -3.35
CA THR A 11 -18.14 -4.31 -3.94
C THR A 11 -17.60 -3.36 -2.88
N VAL A 12 -18.32 -3.14 -1.77
CA VAL A 12 -17.85 -2.31 -0.65
C VAL A 12 -16.55 -2.87 -0.07
N VAL A 13 -16.53 -4.18 0.23
CA VAL A 13 -15.37 -4.83 0.83
C VAL A 13 -14.17 -4.80 -0.12
N THR A 14 -14.34 -5.12 -1.39
CA THR A 14 -13.24 -5.10 -2.37
C THR A 14 -12.70 -3.69 -2.58
N THR A 15 -13.56 -2.67 -2.65
CA THR A 15 -13.11 -1.27 -2.72
C THR A 15 -12.34 -0.86 -1.47
N LEU A 16 -12.83 -1.18 -0.26
CA LEU A 16 -12.13 -0.84 0.98
C LEU A 16 -10.76 -1.51 1.09
N VAL A 17 -10.67 -2.79 0.71
CA VAL A 17 -9.40 -3.53 0.70
C VAL A 17 -8.42 -2.92 -0.31
N LEU A 18 -8.88 -2.59 -1.52
CA LEU A 18 -8.04 -1.97 -2.54
C LEU A 18 -7.54 -0.59 -2.09
N VAL A 19 -8.41 0.24 -1.51
CA VAL A 19 -8.04 1.56 -0.98
C VAL A 19 -7.02 1.42 0.14
N GLY A 20 -7.26 0.54 1.10
CA GLY A 20 -6.34 0.27 2.20
C GLY A 20 -4.97 -0.20 1.71
N LEU A 21 -4.94 -1.09 0.72
CA LEU A 21 -3.71 -1.58 0.09
C LEU A 21 -2.94 -0.45 -0.60
N LEU A 22 -3.63 0.37 -1.41
CA LEU A 22 -3.02 1.49 -2.13
C LEU A 22 -2.45 2.54 -1.17
N ILE A 23 -3.19 2.89 -0.13
CA ILE A 23 -2.74 3.85 0.90
C ILE A 23 -1.56 3.25 1.66
N GLY A 24 -1.62 1.99 2.11
CA GLY A 24 -0.53 1.34 2.83
C GLY A 24 0.75 1.27 2.01
N LEU A 25 0.66 0.89 0.74
CA LEU A 25 1.80 0.84 -0.18
C LEU A 25 2.38 2.23 -0.43
N SER A 26 1.52 3.24 -0.61
CA SER A 26 1.93 4.63 -0.76
C SER A 26 2.68 5.12 0.47
N VAL A 27 2.13 4.92 1.68
CA VAL A 27 2.79 5.32 2.93
C VAL A 27 4.17 4.67 3.05
N ALA A 28 4.27 3.36 2.80
CA ALA A 28 5.53 2.63 2.92
C ALA A 28 6.61 3.12 1.94
N ILE A 29 6.27 3.27 0.65
CA ILE A 29 7.22 3.66 -0.40
C ILE A 29 7.65 5.12 -0.22
N PHE A 30 6.68 6.02 -0.05
CA PHE A 30 6.97 7.45 0.00
C PHE A 30 7.71 7.84 1.28
N LEU A 31 7.30 7.37 2.46
CA LEU A 31 8.00 7.73 3.71
C LEU A 31 9.44 7.22 3.72
N GLN A 32 9.69 6.02 3.20
CA GLN A 32 11.05 5.51 3.07
C GLN A 32 11.89 6.35 2.10
N SER A 33 11.30 6.78 0.98
CA SER A 33 11.95 7.67 0.01
C SER A 33 12.32 9.01 0.63
N PHE A 34 11.39 9.66 1.35
CA PHE A 34 11.64 10.93 2.03
C PHE A 34 12.70 10.82 3.13
N ARG A 35 12.69 9.73 3.90
CA ARG A 35 13.75 9.46 4.89
C ARG A 35 15.11 9.32 4.22
N THR A 36 15.19 8.57 3.12
CA THR A 36 16.46 8.39 2.38
C THR A 36 16.95 9.71 1.77
N ALA A 37 16.02 10.53 1.27
CA ALA A 37 16.33 11.86 0.75
C ALA A 37 16.87 12.79 1.85
N GLU A 38 16.23 12.80 3.03
CA GLU A 38 16.65 13.57 4.21
C GLU A 38 18.03 13.13 4.72
N GLU A 39 18.31 11.83 4.75
CA GLU A 39 19.63 11.30 5.11
C GLU A 39 20.71 11.71 4.11
N ARG A 40 20.39 11.72 2.80
CA ARG A 40 21.32 12.18 1.75
C ARG A 40 21.60 13.68 1.84
N ASP A 41 20.57 14.48 2.03
CA ASP A 41 20.68 15.95 2.17
C ASP A 41 21.53 16.32 3.39
N THR A 42 21.23 15.72 4.55
CA THR A 42 22.00 15.93 5.79
C THR A 42 23.48 15.53 5.60
N ARG A 43 23.73 14.42 4.88
CA ARG A 43 25.10 14.00 4.55
C ARG A 43 25.81 15.02 3.67
N GLN A 44 25.16 15.58 2.66
CA GLN A 44 25.76 16.60 1.78
C GLN A 44 26.12 17.86 2.56
N GLU A 45 25.28 18.27 3.50
CA GLU A 45 25.54 19.41 4.39
C GLU A 45 26.75 19.15 5.31
N LEU A 46 26.86 17.96 5.90
CA LEU A 46 28.06 17.57 6.67
C LEU A 46 29.32 17.56 5.82
N GLU A 47 29.26 16.99 4.61
CA GLU A 47 30.41 16.99 3.69
C GLU A 47 30.80 18.43 3.32
N ARG A 48 29.84 19.35 3.23
CA ARG A 48 30.10 20.78 3.04
C ARG A 48 30.84 21.36 4.25
N VAL A 49 30.42 21.07 5.49
CA VAL A 49 31.10 21.54 6.70
C VAL A 49 32.54 21.03 6.77
N VAL A 50 32.73 19.72 6.53
CA VAL A 50 34.08 19.12 6.50
C VAL A 50 34.95 19.78 5.43
N ARG A 51 34.40 20.02 4.23
CA ARG A 51 35.13 20.74 3.16
C ARG A 51 35.49 22.17 3.58
N THR A 52 34.62 22.90 4.25
CA THR A 52 34.90 24.26 4.73
C THR A 52 36.02 24.27 5.77
N ILE A 53 36.00 23.35 6.74
CA ILE A 53 37.08 23.23 7.73
C ILE A 53 38.42 22.91 7.03
N ASN A 54 38.42 21.99 6.06
CA ASN A 54 39.62 21.68 5.28
C ASN A 54 40.08 22.85 4.41
N ALA A 55 39.16 23.68 3.91
CA ALA A 55 39.48 24.89 3.18
C ALA A 55 40.16 25.93 4.08
N GLU A 56 39.75 26.04 5.35
CA GLU A 56 40.41 26.90 6.34
C GLU A 56 41.85 26.45 6.63
N ILE A 57 42.06 25.14 6.79
CA ILE A 57 43.41 24.56 6.93
C ILE A 57 44.25 24.81 5.67
N ALA A 58 43.65 24.69 4.48
CA ALA A 58 44.33 24.97 3.23
C ALA A 58 44.66 26.45 3.07
N HIS A 59 43.79 27.36 3.54
CA HIS A 59 44.05 28.78 3.55
C HIS A 59 45.23 29.15 4.48
N LEU A 60 45.26 28.57 5.68
CA LEU A 60 46.37 28.71 6.62
C LEU A 60 47.70 28.28 5.99
N ASP A 61 47.69 27.17 5.26
CA ASP A 61 48.85 26.66 4.52
C ASP A 61 49.27 27.59 3.36
N THR A 62 48.32 28.19 2.62
CA THR A 62 48.64 29.18 1.59
C THR A 62 49.34 30.41 2.17
N LEU A 63 48.82 30.96 3.27
CA LEU A 63 49.48 32.07 3.97
C LEU A 63 50.89 31.68 4.41
N LEU A 64 51.05 30.46 4.92
CA LEU A 64 52.33 29.95 5.38
C LEU A 64 53.36 29.80 4.25
N VAL A 65 52.94 29.38 3.06
CA VAL A 65 53.83 29.27 1.88
C VAL A 65 54.44 30.62 1.50
N ASP A 66 53.62 31.68 1.51
CA ASP A 66 54.11 33.02 1.21
C ASP A 66 55.18 33.45 2.23
N TRP A 67 54.94 33.21 3.52
CA TRP A 67 55.86 33.60 4.59
C TRP A 67 57.14 32.77 4.63
N ALA A 68 57.03 31.46 4.39
CA ALA A 68 58.15 30.51 4.45
C ALA A 68 59.11 30.63 3.26
N SER A 69 58.69 31.32 2.19
CA SER A 69 59.51 31.54 0.98
C SER A 69 60.15 32.93 0.92
N TRP A 70 59.92 33.81 1.90
CA TRP A 70 60.59 35.11 1.90
C TRP A 70 62.08 34.97 2.23
N ASP A 71 62.93 35.60 1.42
CA ASP A 71 64.37 35.64 1.66
C ASP A 71 64.71 36.31 3.01
N ASP A 72 63.86 37.23 3.47
CA ASP A 72 63.98 37.86 4.80
C ASP A 72 63.69 36.85 5.91
N THR A 73 62.64 36.02 5.78
CA THR A 73 62.36 34.92 6.70
C THR A 73 63.52 33.91 6.71
N TYR A 74 64.06 33.59 5.54
CA TYR A 74 65.20 32.69 5.40
C TYR A 74 66.49 33.22 6.05
N ARG A 75 66.71 34.54 6.01
CA ARG A 75 67.82 35.20 6.71
C ARG A 75 67.60 35.29 8.22
N PHE A 76 66.37 35.63 8.62
CA PHE A 76 65.94 35.78 10.03
C PHE A 76 66.30 34.56 10.89
N ILE A 77 66.13 33.34 10.36
CA ILE A 77 66.46 32.11 11.08
C ILE A 77 67.94 32.03 11.50
N GLN A 78 68.84 32.71 10.80
CA GLN A 78 70.27 32.73 11.15
C GLN A 78 70.65 33.96 11.95
N ASP A 79 70.24 35.15 11.51
CA ASP A 79 70.71 36.42 12.06
C ASP A 79 69.91 36.91 13.27
N HIS A 80 68.76 36.29 13.56
CA HIS A 80 67.87 36.64 14.67
C HIS A 80 67.52 38.14 14.68
N ASN A 81 67.37 38.73 13.50
CA ASN A 81 67.19 40.17 13.34
C ASN A 81 65.96 40.71 14.12
N GLU A 82 66.21 41.57 15.12
CA GLU A 82 65.16 42.19 15.93
C GLU A 82 64.24 43.12 15.10
N ASP A 83 64.76 43.77 14.06
CA ASP A 83 63.96 44.63 13.17
C ASP A 83 62.91 43.81 12.41
N TYR A 84 63.23 42.56 12.05
CA TYR A 84 62.28 41.64 11.43
C TYR A 84 61.14 41.31 12.39
N ILE A 85 61.45 41.07 13.68
CA ILE A 85 60.44 40.81 14.71
C ILE A 85 59.53 42.02 14.90
N ALA A 86 60.11 43.22 15.02
CA ALA A 86 59.35 44.46 15.24
C ALA A 86 58.44 44.83 14.06
N SER A 87 58.89 44.56 12.82
CA SER A 87 58.13 44.92 11.60
C SER A 87 57.13 43.86 11.15
N ASN A 88 57.48 42.57 11.23
CA ASN A 88 56.67 41.48 10.68
C ASN A 88 55.93 40.66 11.75
N LEU A 89 56.47 40.56 12.97
CA LEU A 89 55.91 39.70 14.04
C LEU A 89 55.19 40.51 15.15
N ALA A 90 54.77 41.73 14.79
CA ALA A 90 53.95 42.61 15.63
C ALA A 90 52.54 42.05 15.86
N ASP A 91 51.87 42.51 16.91
CA ASP A 91 50.51 42.07 17.29
C ASP A 91 49.48 42.27 16.17
N ALA A 92 49.65 43.33 15.37
CA ALA A 92 48.78 43.61 14.22
C ALA A 92 48.81 42.50 13.16
N THR A 93 49.94 41.81 12.99
CA THR A 93 50.08 40.67 12.08
C THR A 93 49.23 39.49 12.52
N PHE A 94 49.21 39.18 13.81
CA PHE A 94 48.40 38.07 14.35
C PHE A 94 46.91 38.35 14.15
N LYS A 95 46.48 39.60 14.34
CA LYS A 95 45.10 40.01 14.08
C LYS A 95 44.73 39.92 12.60
N SER A 96 45.58 40.44 11.72
CA SER A 96 45.28 40.48 10.27
C SER A 96 45.26 39.09 9.65
N LEU A 97 46.15 38.21 10.09
CA LEU A 97 46.21 36.81 9.65
C LEU A 97 45.30 35.88 10.45
N LYS A 98 44.63 36.39 11.50
CA LYS A 98 43.81 35.62 12.45
C LYS A 98 44.53 34.40 13.02
N LEU A 99 45.78 34.58 13.46
CA LEU A 99 46.62 33.52 14.01
C LEU A 99 46.65 33.56 15.54
N ASN A 100 46.65 32.38 16.16
CA ASN A 100 46.86 32.23 17.60
C ASN A 100 48.29 31.84 17.94
N ALA A 101 49.04 31.27 16.99
CA ALA A 101 50.42 30.87 17.18
C ALA A 101 51.24 31.04 15.90
N MET A 102 52.44 31.59 16.04
CA MET A 102 53.50 31.54 15.03
C MET A 102 54.77 31.01 15.69
N VAL A 103 55.38 30.00 15.07
CA VAL A 103 56.59 29.35 15.58
C VAL A 103 57.61 29.21 14.46
N PHE A 104 58.82 29.70 14.70
CA PHE A 104 59.98 29.62 13.82
C PHE A 104 60.98 28.70 14.48
N LEU A 105 61.27 27.59 13.81
CA LEU A 105 62.26 26.60 14.23
C LEU A 105 63.47 26.67 13.30
N ASP A 106 64.66 26.43 13.82
CA ASP A 106 65.86 26.23 13.00
C ASP A 106 65.94 24.80 12.42
N SER A 107 67.00 24.51 11.66
CA SER A 107 67.23 23.20 11.05
C SER A 107 67.48 22.06 12.06
N SER A 108 67.70 22.37 13.33
CA SER A 108 67.81 21.43 14.45
C SER A 108 66.51 21.32 15.29
N ALA A 109 65.42 21.91 14.78
CA ALA A 109 64.13 22.07 15.46
C ALA A 109 64.19 22.83 16.80
N GLN A 110 65.19 23.71 16.98
CA GLN A 110 65.24 24.61 18.12
C GLN A 110 64.40 25.85 17.85
N LEU A 111 63.77 26.37 18.91
CA LEU A 111 62.92 27.55 18.83
C LEU A 111 63.75 28.82 18.61
N VAL A 112 63.64 29.41 17.42
CA VAL A 112 64.23 30.72 17.07
C VAL A 112 63.30 31.84 17.54
N PHE A 113 62.00 31.69 17.25
CA PHE A 113 60.97 32.62 17.71
C PHE A 113 59.65 31.88 17.90
N GLY A 114 58.91 32.22 18.95
CA GLY A 114 57.58 31.69 19.19
C GLY A 114 56.72 32.71 19.89
N LYS A 115 55.51 32.94 19.38
CA LYS A 115 54.56 33.87 19.99
C LYS A 115 53.14 33.33 19.89
N GLY A 116 52.44 33.35 21.02
CA GLY A 116 51.01 33.11 21.10
C GLY A 116 50.24 34.43 21.12
N TYR A 117 49.03 34.42 20.56
CA TYR A 117 48.14 35.57 20.56
C TYR A 117 46.69 35.15 20.82
N ASP A 118 46.05 35.84 21.76
CA ASP A 118 44.64 35.67 22.06
C ASP A 118 43.85 36.68 21.24
N LEU A 119 43.18 36.20 20.19
CA LEU A 119 42.38 37.01 19.28
C LEU A 119 41.10 37.55 19.94
N GLN A 120 40.63 36.94 21.03
CA GLN A 120 39.41 37.37 21.73
C GLN A 120 39.69 38.56 22.64
N ASN A 121 40.78 38.46 23.41
CA ASN A 121 41.19 39.49 24.38
C ASN A 121 42.19 40.50 23.82
N ASP A 122 42.56 40.38 22.54
CA ASP A 122 43.48 41.25 21.82
C ASP A 122 44.84 41.44 22.51
N GLN A 123 45.41 40.35 23.01
CA GLN A 123 46.64 40.38 23.81
C GLN A 123 47.59 39.21 23.53
N PRO A 124 48.91 39.42 23.64
CA PRO A 124 49.87 38.34 23.53
C PRO A 124 49.73 37.37 24.70
N VAL A 125 49.82 36.07 24.40
CA VAL A 125 49.77 35.00 25.40
C VAL A 125 50.98 34.08 25.24
N PRO A 126 51.39 33.35 26.29
CA PRO A 126 52.43 32.34 26.16
C PRO A 126 52.08 31.33 25.06
N LEU A 127 53.07 30.96 24.25
CA LEU A 127 52.90 29.89 23.28
C LEU A 127 52.54 28.60 24.03
N PRO A 128 51.52 27.82 23.58
CA PRO A 128 51.17 26.57 24.23
C PRO A 128 52.36 25.62 24.28
N ALA A 129 52.81 25.24 25.49
CA ALA A 129 53.94 24.33 25.65
C ALA A 129 53.64 22.94 25.06
N SER A 130 52.37 22.55 25.08
CA SER A 130 51.85 21.33 24.44
C SER A 130 52.14 21.32 22.93
N LEU A 131 51.99 22.45 22.24
CA LEU A 131 52.27 22.58 20.81
C LEU A 131 53.75 22.30 20.51
N LEU A 132 54.66 22.86 21.29
CA LEU A 132 56.11 22.61 21.13
C LEU A 132 56.46 21.13 21.34
N GLY A 133 55.73 20.42 22.22
CA GLY A 133 55.91 18.98 22.42
C GLY A 133 55.67 18.13 21.17
N HIS A 134 54.82 18.61 20.25
CA HIS A 134 54.56 17.95 18.96
C HIS A 134 55.56 18.33 17.86
N LEU A 135 56.41 19.33 18.09
CA LEU A 135 57.36 19.92 17.14
C LEU A 135 58.81 19.57 17.51
N ASN A 136 59.10 18.27 17.65
CA ASN A 136 60.46 17.77 17.92
C ASN A 136 61.09 17.13 16.67
N MET A 137 62.42 16.94 16.68
CA MET A 137 63.16 16.38 15.53
C MET A 137 62.68 14.98 15.10
N ASP A 138 62.17 14.21 16.04
CA ASP A 138 61.63 12.87 15.79
C ASP A 138 60.18 12.89 15.27
N SER A 139 59.57 14.07 15.18
CA SER A 139 58.18 14.25 14.74
C SER A 139 58.09 14.01 13.24
N PRO A 140 57.22 13.08 12.79
CA PRO A 140 56.94 12.88 11.38
C PRO A 140 56.47 14.15 10.66
N LEU A 141 55.96 15.14 11.41
CA LEU A 141 55.48 16.42 10.88
C LEU A 141 56.62 17.31 10.37
N LEU A 142 57.79 17.30 11.04
CA LEU A 142 58.94 18.10 10.65
C LEU A 142 59.81 17.41 9.58
N GLN A 143 59.64 16.10 9.39
CA GLN A 143 60.36 15.32 8.38
C GLN A 143 59.71 15.39 6.99
N ALA A 144 58.50 15.96 6.88
CA ALA A 144 57.78 16.10 5.62
C ALA A 144 58.45 17.16 4.71
N GLN A 145 58.97 16.73 3.55
CA GLN A 145 59.67 17.62 2.60
C GLN A 145 58.80 18.78 2.09
N GLU A 146 57.51 18.54 1.88
CA GLU A 146 56.58 19.59 1.43
C GLU A 146 55.89 20.30 2.60
N GLY A 147 56.20 19.95 3.85
CA GLY A 147 55.45 20.39 5.02
C GLY A 147 54.21 19.56 5.29
N ALA A 148 53.43 19.96 6.29
CA ALA A 148 52.26 19.22 6.75
C ALA A 148 51.17 20.19 7.22
N LYS A 149 49.90 19.78 7.13
CA LYS A 149 48.76 20.56 7.60
C LYS A 149 47.64 19.66 8.09
N GLY A 150 46.86 20.15 9.05
CA GLY A 150 45.77 19.39 9.61
C GLY A 150 45.22 19.99 10.89
N ILE A 151 44.60 19.14 11.69
CA ILE A 151 44.11 19.49 13.02
C ILE A 151 44.99 18.79 14.03
N ILE A 152 45.40 19.50 15.08
CA ILE A 152 46.12 18.92 16.20
C ILE A 152 45.31 19.11 17.47
N ARG A 153 45.37 18.12 18.35
CA ARG A 153 44.66 18.13 19.63
C ARG A 153 45.63 18.52 20.73
N LEU A 154 45.36 19.67 21.35
CA LEU A 154 46.11 20.17 22.50
C LEU A 154 45.23 20.16 23.75
N PRO A 155 45.80 20.11 24.97
CA PRO A 155 45.05 20.28 26.22
C PRO A 155 44.23 21.59 26.27
N GLU A 156 44.76 22.64 25.65
CA GLU A 156 44.16 23.98 25.56
C GLU A 156 42.96 24.02 24.59
N GLY A 157 42.94 23.14 23.59
CA GLY A 157 41.89 23.12 22.57
C GLY A 157 42.30 22.40 21.29
N LEU A 158 41.39 22.35 20.33
CA LEU A 158 41.68 21.87 18.98
C LEU A 158 42.29 23.02 18.18
N MET A 159 43.40 22.78 17.51
CA MET A 159 44.12 23.79 16.73
C MET A 159 44.26 23.32 15.29
N LEU A 160 43.87 24.18 14.34
CA LEU A 160 44.23 24.07 12.93
C LEU A 160 45.70 24.47 12.81
N ILE A 161 46.50 23.65 12.15
CA ILE A 161 47.95 23.85 12.05
C ILE A 161 48.43 23.63 10.62
N ALA A 162 49.40 24.44 10.20
CA ALA A 162 50.18 24.22 8.99
C ALA A 162 51.67 24.43 9.31
N LEU A 163 52.52 23.65 8.66
CA LEU A 163 53.97 23.64 8.83
C LEU A 163 54.64 23.59 7.46
N ARG A 164 55.64 24.43 7.21
CA ARG A 164 56.39 24.45 5.94
C ARG A 164 57.89 24.65 6.19
N PRO A 165 58.76 24.01 5.40
CA PRO A 165 60.18 24.29 5.44
C PRO A 165 60.43 25.73 4.98
N ILE A 166 61.34 26.43 5.66
CA ILE A 166 61.76 27.78 5.29
C ILE A 166 62.82 27.67 4.19
N LEU A 167 62.50 28.22 3.01
CA LEU A 167 63.32 28.19 1.80
C LEU A 167 63.49 29.60 1.24
N THR A 168 64.33 29.78 0.23
CA THR A 168 64.44 31.07 -0.47
C THR A 168 63.23 31.34 -1.36
N SER A 169 63.12 32.55 -1.88
CA SER A 169 62.05 32.98 -2.79
C SER A 169 61.99 32.17 -4.09
N GLU A 170 63.11 31.57 -4.50
CA GLU A 170 63.16 30.65 -5.64
C GLU A 170 62.73 29.20 -5.29
N GLY A 171 62.40 28.92 -4.03
CA GLY A 171 62.13 27.57 -3.53
C GLY A 171 63.36 26.66 -3.55
N LYS A 172 64.57 27.25 -3.53
CA LYS A 172 65.85 26.54 -3.63
C LYS A 172 66.65 26.63 -2.33
N GLY A 173 67.64 25.76 -2.21
CA GLY A 173 68.57 25.73 -1.09
C GLY A 173 68.17 24.75 0.02
N PRO A 174 69.07 24.50 0.99
CA PRO A 174 68.73 23.68 2.14
C PRO A 174 67.66 24.38 2.96
N SER A 175 66.68 23.62 3.45
CA SER A 175 65.75 24.14 4.45
C SER A 175 66.54 24.65 5.65
N ARG A 176 66.31 25.92 6.02
CA ARG A 176 66.95 26.52 7.20
C ARG A 176 66.21 26.24 8.50
N GLY A 177 65.05 25.62 8.41
CA GLY A 177 64.16 25.39 9.54
C GLY A 177 62.72 25.25 9.10
N THR A 178 61.80 25.34 10.05
CA THR A 178 60.36 25.14 9.80
C THR A 178 59.57 26.30 10.38
N LEU A 179 58.66 26.85 9.58
CA LEU A 179 57.67 27.82 10.01
C LEU A 179 56.35 27.10 10.29
N VAL A 180 55.71 27.44 11.40
CA VAL A 180 54.44 26.85 11.83
C VAL A 180 53.45 27.95 12.16
N PHE A 181 52.26 27.86 11.56
CA PHE A 181 51.11 28.68 11.93
C PHE A 181 50.05 27.83 12.61
N GLY A 182 49.43 28.38 13.66
CA GLY A 182 48.37 27.74 14.42
C GLY A 182 47.19 28.69 14.66
N CYS A 183 45.98 28.15 14.50
CA CYS A 183 44.72 28.85 14.76
C CYS A 183 43.80 27.93 15.57
N PHE A 184 43.25 28.38 16.69
CA PHE A 184 42.34 27.57 17.49
C PHE A 184 40.97 27.46 16.82
N LEU A 185 40.39 26.25 16.87
CA LEU A 185 39.00 25.99 16.51
C LEU A 185 38.14 26.16 17.77
N ASP A 186 38.02 27.40 18.23
CA ASP A 186 37.29 27.80 19.43
C ASP A 186 35.82 28.16 19.14
N ALA A 187 35.08 28.60 20.17
CA ALA A 187 33.67 28.94 20.03
C ALA A 187 33.42 30.09 19.04
N ASP A 188 34.34 31.06 18.97
CA ASP A 188 34.22 32.22 18.08
C ASP A 188 34.46 31.80 16.63
N LYS A 189 35.51 31.01 16.37
CA LYS A 189 35.78 30.46 15.04
C LYS A 189 34.65 29.56 14.55
N LEU A 190 34.09 28.74 15.43
CA LEU A 190 32.91 27.93 15.12
C LEU A 190 31.68 28.79 14.86
N GLY A 191 31.52 29.91 15.58
CA GLY A 191 30.50 30.91 15.34
C GLY A 191 30.62 31.57 13.97
N GLU A 192 31.84 31.96 13.55
CA GLU A 192 32.12 32.49 12.21
C GLU A 192 31.72 31.47 11.12
N LEU A 193 32.15 30.22 11.26
CA LEU A 193 31.82 29.13 10.32
C LEU A 193 30.32 28.85 10.29
N SER A 194 29.67 28.83 11.45
CA SER A 194 28.23 28.63 11.59
C SER A 194 27.44 29.74 10.88
N ALA A 195 27.84 31.00 11.09
CA ALA A 195 27.23 32.17 10.46
C ALA A 195 27.43 32.20 8.94
N GLN A 196 28.64 31.89 8.47
CA GLN A 196 28.96 31.83 7.04
C GLN A 196 28.14 30.74 6.32
N MET A 197 27.91 29.62 6.99
CA MET A 197 27.19 28.47 6.40
C MET A 197 25.68 28.51 6.64
N GLY A 198 25.19 29.35 7.55
CA GLY A 198 23.79 29.35 7.98
C GLY A 198 23.36 28.06 8.69
N LEU A 199 24.31 27.37 9.33
CA LEU A 199 24.09 26.06 9.97
C LEU A 199 24.56 26.08 11.42
N PRO A 200 23.82 25.52 12.39
CA PRO A 200 24.31 25.34 13.74
C PRO A 200 25.36 24.22 13.75
N ILE A 201 26.64 24.60 13.84
CA ILE A 201 27.78 23.68 13.86
C ILE A 201 28.27 23.56 15.30
N ALA A 202 28.34 22.32 15.80
CA ALA A 202 28.96 22.02 17.08
C ALA A 202 30.13 21.05 16.86
N VAL A 203 31.22 21.25 17.59
CA VAL A 203 32.40 20.39 17.53
C VAL A 203 32.67 19.80 18.91
N TYR A 204 32.86 18.49 18.93
CA TYR A 204 33.14 17.74 20.14
C TYR A 204 34.50 17.05 20.02
N PRO A 205 35.49 17.40 20.86
CA PRO A 205 36.73 16.65 20.95
C PRO A 205 36.46 15.23 21.45
N LEU A 206 37.08 14.21 20.84
CA LEU A 206 36.78 12.81 21.17
C LEU A 206 36.91 12.46 22.67
N SER A 207 37.80 13.13 23.39
CA SER A 207 37.99 12.92 24.83
C SER A 207 36.87 13.45 25.73
N LYS A 208 36.13 14.46 25.28
CA LYS A 208 34.98 14.97 26.03
C LYS A 208 33.70 14.19 25.72
N ILE A 209 33.70 13.39 24.65
CA ILE A 209 32.54 12.64 24.17
C ILE A 209 32.24 11.42 25.04
N GLU A 210 33.23 10.82 25.69
CA GLU A 210 33.02 9.70 26.63
C GLU A 210 32.09 10.08 27.80
N LEU A 211 31.94 11.38 28.10
CA LEU A 211 31.15 11.90 29.22
C LEU A 211 29.67 12.21 28.91
N THR A 212 29.22 12.16 27.66
CA THR A 212 27.83 12.51 27.29
C THR A 212 27.05 11.32 26.75
N SER A 213 26.03 10.88 27.48
CA SER A 213 25.17 9.73 27.15
C SER A 213 24.45 9.84 25.80
N GLU A 214 24.20 11.05 25.31
CA GLU A 214 23.52 11.30 24.03
C GLU A 214 24.38 10.97 22.79
N LEU A 215 25.70 11.01 22.92
CA LEU A 215 26.64 10.80 21.81
C LEU A 215 27.17 9.36 21.74
N GLN A 216 27.00 8.55 22.80
CA GLN A 216 27.54 7.20 22.89
C GLN A 216 26.98 6.24 21.82
N SER A 217 25.68 6.29 21.55
CA SER A 217 25.05 5.43 20.53
C SER A 217 25.50 5.76 19.10
N PRO A 218 25.46 7.03 18.63
CA PRO A 218 25.96 7.37 17.30
C PRO A 218 27.46 7.07 17.11
N LEU A 219 28.28 7.32 18.13
CA LEU A 219 29.73 7.12 18.02
C LEU A 219 30.14 5.65 17.93
N SER A 220 29.42 4.73 18.57
CA SER A 220 29.71 3.29 18.45
C SER A 220 29.60 2.76 17.03
N LEU A 221 28.86 3.47 16.16
CA LEU A 221 28.63 3.11 14.75
C LEU A 221 29.50 3.94 13.79
N LEU A 222 30.06 5.05 14.24
CA LEU A 222 31.06 5.82 13.50
C LEU A 222 32.37 5.02 13.48
N SER A 223 32.87 4.76 12.29
CA SER A 223 34.11 4.04 12.07
C SER A 223 34.87 4.67 10.91
N GLU A 224 36.14 4.31 10.74
CA GLU A 224 36.90 4.78 9.57
C GLU A 224 36.21 4.43 8.24
N ALA A 225 35.48 3.31 8.18
CA ALA A 225 34.72 2.89 7.01
C ALA A 225 33.40 3.66 6.81
N LYS A 226 32.88 4.31 7.87
CA LYS A 226 31.67 5.14 7.83
C LYS A 226 31.91 6.44 8.63
N PRO A 227 32.62 7.41 8.04
CA PRO A 227 32.99 8.64 8.73
C PRO A 227 31.82 9.61 8.93
N ILE A 228 30.69 9.39 8.24
CA ILE A 228 29.49 10.23 8.31
C ILE A 228 28.29 9.36 8.65
N MET A 229 27.52 9.81 9.65
CA MET A 229 26.28 9.19 10.09
C MET A 229 25.19 10.24 10.28
N THR A 230 23.93 9.84 10.08
CA THR A 230 22.76 10.66 10.31
C THR A 230 21.79 9.92 11.22
N GLN A 231 21.10 10.65 12.09
CA GLN A 231 20.12 10.08 13.00
C GLN A 231 19.00 11.10 13.28
N ALA A 232 17.76 10.63 13.28
CA ALA A 232 16.62 11.42 13.74
C ALA A 232 16.69 11.55 15.26
N SER A 233 17.21 12.67 15.76
CA SER A 233 17.33 12.94 17.20
C SER A 233 15.98 13.31 17.82
N THR A 234 15.12 14.00 17.07
CA THR A 234 13.75 14.33 17.48
C THR A 234 12.77 14.13 16.32
N PRO A 235 11.44 14.20 16.55
CA PRO A 235 10.47 14.17 15.46
C PRO A 235 10.64 15.31 14.44
N THR A 236 11.26 16.42 14.83
CA THR A 236 11.42 17.63 14.02
C THR A 236 12.85 17.92 13.59
N THR A 237 13.84 17.20 14.14
CA THR A 237 15.27 17.49 13.94
C THR A 237 16.03 16.21 13.60
N ILE A 238 16.84 16.28 12.54
CA ILE A 238 17.81 15.26 12.18
C ILE A 238 19.21 15.77 12.52
N SER A 239 19.97 14.98 13.25
CA SER A 239 21.36 15.29 13.57
C SER A 239 22.28 14.51 12.66
N GLY A 240 23.21 15.22 12.07
CA GLY A 240 24.32 14.67 11.32
C GLY A 240 25.60 14.66 12.16
N TYR A 241 26.40 13.62 12.03
CA TYR A 241 27.69 13.47 12.70
C TYR A 241 28.77 13.14 11.67
N ALA A 242 29.89 13.86 11.71
CA ALA A 242 31.06 13.61 10.88
C ALA A 242 32.32 13.49 11.73
N LEU A 243 33.05 12.39 11.56
CA LEU A 243 34.34 12.15 12.19
C LEU A 243 35.45 12.83 11.38
N ILE A 244 36.23 13.70 12.04
CA ILE A 244 37.39 14.35 11.43
C ILE A 244 38.67 13.81 12.07
N LYS A 245 39.66 13.55 11.22
CA LYS A 245 40.98 13.05 11.61
C LYS A 245 41.94 14.19 11.94
N ASP A 246 42.89 13.93 12.83
CA ASP A 246 44.01 14.81 13.10
C ASP A 246 45.05 14.74 11.97
N ILE A 247 46.10 15.55 12.12
CA ILE A 247 47.25 15.60 11.23
C ILE A 247 48.04 14.27 11.18
N HIS A 248 47.85 13.37 12.15
CA HIS A 248 48.46 12.05 12.21
C HIS A 248 47.54 10.95 11.63
N GLY A 249 46.35 11.30 11.12
CA GLY A 249 45.37 10.37 10.56
C GLY A 249 44.51 9.65 11.59
N GLN A 250 44.61 10.00 12.88
CA GLN A 250 43.80 9.45 13.97
C GLN A 250 42.51 10.25 14.19
N PRO A 251 41.43 9.65 14.69
CA PRO A 251 40.20 10.39 15.00
C PRO A 251 40.40 11.51 16.04
N ALA A 252 40.13 12.77 15.66
CA ALA A 252 40.37 13.94 16.51
C ALA A 252 39.09 14.47 17.18
N LEU A 253 38.05 14.64 16.36
CA LEU A 253 36.83 15.33 16.76
C LEU A 253 35.63 14.80 15.96
N VAL A 254 34.44 15.05 16.50
CA VAL A 254 33.18 14.84 15.81
C VAL A 254 32.51 16.20 15.60
N VAL A 255 32.19 16.50 14.35
CA VAL A 255 31.31 17.60 13.99
C VAL A 255 29.87 17.12 14.05
N ARG A 256 29.02 17.87 14.74
CA ARG A 256 27.57 17.68 14.78
C ARG A 256 26.88 18.87 14.11
N VAL A 257 25.89 18.57 13.29
CA VAL A 257 24.98 19.57 12.71
C VAL A 257 23.55 19.12 12.96
N ASP A 258 22.71 20.02 13.46
CA ASP A 258 21.29 19.77 13.69
C ASP A 258 20.46 20.48 12.63
N LEU A 259 19.73 19.71 11.82
CA LEU A 259 18.92 20.22 10.71
C LEU A 259 17.42 19.99 10.97
N PRO A 260 16.55 20.93 10.56
CA PRO A 260 15.12 20.74 10.63
C PRO A 260 14.65 19.68 9.62
N ARG A 261 13.73 18.81 10.02
CA ARG A 261 13.17 17.71 9.22
C ARG A 261 12.09 18.16 8.23
N VAL A 262 12.41 19.19 7.43
CA VAL A 262 11.48 19.81 6.49
C VAL A 262 11.07 18.81 5.40
N ILE A 263 12.03 18.06 4.86
CA ILE A 263 11.79 17.06 3.81
C ILE A 263 10.83 15.97 4.31
N TYR A 264 11.07 15.41 5.50
CA TYR A 264 10.19 14.40 6.07
C TYR A 264 8.80 14.95 6.41
N GLY A 265 8.72 16.15 6.97
CA GLY A 265 7.45 16.82 7.27
C GLY A 265 6.61 17.09 6.02
N GLN A 266 7.24 17.57 4.95
CA GLN A 266 6.59 17.78 3.65
C GLN A 266 6.20 16.44 2.99
N GLY A 267 7.00 15.40 3.22
CA GLY A 267 6.68 14.03 2.82
C GLY A 267 5.41 13.50 3.47
N LEU A 268 5.25 13.70 4.78
CA LEU A 268 4.02 13.34 5.49
C LEU A 268 2.79 14.10 4.95
N ALA A 269 2.94 15.39 4.68
CA ALA A 269 1.87 16.19 4.07
C ALA A 269 1.50 15.67 2.67
N SER A 270 2.50 15.33 1.86
CA SER A 270 2.31 14.78 0.51
C SER A 270 1.57 13.45 0.55
N VAL A 271 1.96 12.55 1.46
CA VAL A 271 1.28 11.26 1.67
C VAL A 271 -0.16 11.46 2.13
N ARG A 272 -0.42 12.42 3.02
CA ARG A 272 -1.79 12.76 3.46
C ARG A 272 -2.65 13.25 2.30
N TYR A 273 -2.15 14.15 1.45
CA TYR A 273 -2.89 14.62 0.29
C TYR A 273 -3.16 13.51 -0.72
N LEU A 274 -2.17 12.64 -0.96
CA LEU A 274 -2.35 11.48 -1.84
C LEU A 274 -3.39 10.50 -1.27
N ALA A 275 -3.38 10.24 0.04
CA ALA A 275 -4.38 9.38 0.68
C ALA A 275 -5.81 9.97 0.57
N LEU A 276 -5.96 11.27 0.76
CA LEU A 276 -7.25 11.97 0.57
C LEU A 276 -7.71 11.90 -0.89
N ALA A 277 -6.81 12.13 -1.85
CA ALA A 277 -7.10 12.04 -3.27
C ALA A 277 -7.51 10.62 -3.69
N LEU A 278 -6.78 9.60 -3.24
CA LEU A 278 -7.09 8.19 -3.48
C LEU A 278 -8.45 7.79 -2.89
N THR A 279 -8.74 8.25 -1.68
CA THR A 279 -10.04 8.01 -1.03
C THR A 279 -11.18 8.68 -1.81
N GLY A 280 -11.02 9.94 -2.21
CA GLY A 280 -12.00 10.67 -3.01
C GLY A 280 -12.24 10.02 -4.38
N ALA A 281 -11.16 9.69 -5.11
CA ALA A 281 -11.26 9.01 -6.40
C ALA A 281 -11.94 7.63 -6.27
N SER A 282 -11.63 6.89 -5.21
CA SER A 282 -12.23 5.58 -4.95
C SER A 282 -13.70 5.67 -4.57
N LEU A 283 -14.12 6.72 -3.86
CA LEU A 283 -15.52 6.98 -3.57
C LEU A 283 -16.33 7.29 -4.84
N VAL A 284 -15.76 8.12 -5.74
CA VAL A 284 -16.38 8.42 -7.04
C VAL A 284 -16.49 7.16 -7.89
N PHE A 285 -15.40 6.39 -8.01
CA PHE A 285 -15.39 5.12 -8.74
C PHE A 285 -16.44 4.16 -8.16
N PHE A 286 -16.48 4.00 -6.84
CA PHE A 286 -17.45 3.17 -6.14
C PHE A 286 -18.89 3.59 -6.46
N MET A 287 -19.22 4.88 -6.39
CA MET A 287 -20.56 5.38 -6.75
C MET A 287 -20.92 5.06 -8.21
N VAL A 288 -20.00 5.29 -9.15
CA VAL A 288 -20.22 5.00 -10.58
C VAL A 288 -20.45 3.51 -10.81
N THR A 289 -19.64 2.65 -10.20
CA THR A 289 -19.80 1.18 -10.28
C THR A 289 -21.14 0.73 -9.70
N LEU A 290 -21.57 1.31 -8.58
CA LEU A 290 -22.82 0.95 -7.92
C LEU A 290 -24.02 1.36 -8.78
N ILE A 291 -24.00 2.56 -9.38
CA ILE A 291 -25.02 3.01 -10.33
C ILE A 291 -25.09 2.10 -11.56
N HIS A 292 -23.93 1.72 -12.13
CA HIS A 292 -23.88 0.80 -13.28
C HIS A 292 -24.45 -0.57 -12.92
N LEU A 293 -24.00 -1.17 -11.81
CA LEU A 293 -24.47 -2.47 -11.36
C LEU A 293 -25.98 -2.50 -11.11
N GLU A 294 -26.50 -1.45 -10.46
CA GLU A 294 -27.92 -1.33 -10.14
C GLU A 294 -28.77 -1.22 -11.42
N LYS A 295 -28.37 -0.36 -12.36
CA LYS A 295 -29.12 -0.12 -13.60
C LYS A 295 -28.97 -1.26 -14.62
N MET A 296 -27.76 -1.78 -14.82
CA MET A 296 -27.49 -2.77 -15.87
C MET A 296 -27.90 -4.19 -15.48
N VAL A 297 -27.78 -4.55 -14.19
CA VAL A 297 -27.95 -5.95 -13.75
C VAL A 297 -29.11 -6.09 -12.76
N LEU A 298 -29.03 -5.43 -11.60
CA LEU A 298 -29.93 -5.74 -10.47
C LEU A 298 -31.39 -5.40 -10.76
N THR A 299 -31.66 -4.26 -11.37
CA THR A 299 -33.03 -3.84 -11.72
C THR A 299 -33.65 -4.79 -12.76
N ARG A 300 -32.87 -5.17 -13.78
CA ARG A 300 -33.31 -6.10 -14.84
C ARG A 300 -33.56 -7.50 -14.29
N LEU A 301 -32.67 -8.01 -13.45
CA LEU A 301 -32.85 -9.29 -12.78
C LEU A 301 -34.08 -9.29 -11.86
N SER A 302 -34.28 -8.22 -11.09
CA SER A 302 -35.46 -8.09 -10.23
C SER A 302 -36.76 -8.08 -11.05
N SER A 303 -36.78 -7.41 -12.20
CA SER A 303 -37.93 -7.44 -13.11
C SER A 303 -38.20 -8.84 -13.65
N LEU A 304 -37.15 -9.56 -14.09
CA LEU A 304 -37.27 -10.94 -14.57
C LEU A 304 -37.88 -11.85 -13.51
N ILE A 305 -37.38 -11.79 -12.28
CA ILE A 305 -37.88 -12.60 -11.16
C ILE A 305 -39.36 -12.32 -10.92
N THR A 306 -39.78 -11.05 -10.92
CA THR A 306 -41.19 -10.68 -10.72
C THR A 306 -42.08 -11.20 -11.86
N GLN A 307 -41.66 -11.08 -13.12
CA GLN A 307 -42.40 -11.59 -14.28
C GLN A 307 -42.57 -13.11 -14.22
N VAL A 308 -41.49 -13.85 -13.91
CA VAL A 308 -41.53 -15.32 -13.78
C VAL A 308 -42.45 -15.74 -12.64
N ARG A 309 -42.40 -15.05 -11.49
CA ARG A 309 -43.25 -15.36 -10.34
C ARG A 309 -44.72 -15.17 -10.65
N ALA A 310 -45.06 -14.14 -11.44
CA ALA A 310 -46.42 -13.88 -11.89
C ALA A 310 -46.95 -14.99 -12.81
N ILE A 311 -46.13 -15.46 -13.77
CA ILE A 311 -46.49 -16.56 -14.67
C ILE A 311 -46.64 -17.88 -13.91
N GLY A 312 -45.76 -18.16 -12.94
CA GLY A 312 -45.83 -19.38 -12.15
C GLY A 312 -47.01 -19.45 -11.16
N SER A 313 -47.67 -18.32 -10.88
CA SER A 313 -48.83 -18.26 -9.98
C SER A 313 -50.19 -18.44 -10.67
N SER A 314 -50.22 -18.58 -11.99
CA SER A 314 -51.45 -18.81 -12.77
C SER A 314 -51.62 -20.29 -13.12
N ASP A 315 -52.84 -20.82 -12.98
CA ASP A 315 -53.21 -22.22 -13.32
C ASP A 315 -53.03 -22.57 -14.80
N SER A 316 -52.91 -21.57 -15.68
CA SER A 316 -52.47 -21.74 -17.07
C SER A 316 -51.44 -20.65 -17.35
N PRO A 317 -50.13 -20.98 -17.42
CA PRO A 317 -49.07 -19.99 -17.57
C PRO A 317 -49.08 -19.41 -18.98
N THR A 318 -49.98 -18.46 -19.25
CA THR A 318 -50.06 -17.72 -20.50
C THR A 318 -49.32 -16.40 -20.34
N GLY A 319 -48.06 -16.36 -20.76
CA GLY A 319 -47.24 -15.15 -20.69
C GLY A 319 -45.82 -15.37 -21.21
N GLN A 320 -45.16 -14.29 -21.60
CA GLN A 320 -43.74 -14.29 -21.96
C GLN A 320 -42.99 -13.31 -21.08
N VAL A 321 -41.78 -13.69 -20.69
CA VAL A 321 -40.85 -12.80 -20.01
C VAL A 321 -40.15 -11.94 -21.06
N THR A 322 -40.11 -10.63 -20.84
CA THR A 322 -39.45 -9.70 -21.76
C THR A 322 -38.34 -8.94 -21.04
N ILE A 323 -37.14 -8.99 -21.64
CA ILE A 323 -35.99 -8.18 -21.25
C ILE A 323 -35.37 -7.58 -22.51
N ARG A 324 -34.98 -6.31 -22.44
CA ARG A 324 -34.17 -5.65 -23.46
C ARG A 324 -32.69 -5.93 -23.22
N GLY A 325 -31.92 -6.14 -24.28
CA GLY A 325 -30.46 -6.35 -24.25
C GLY A 325 -30.04 -7.57 -25.07
N HIS A 326 -28.73 -7.77 -25.21
CA HIS A 326 -28.13 -8.93 -25.89
C HIS A 326 -27.09 -9.63 -25.00
N ASP A 327 -27.39 -9.73 -23.70
CA ASP A 327 -26.51 -10.32 -22.69
C ASP A 327 -27.08 -11.62 -22.11
N GLU A 328 -26.41 -12.18 -21.11
CA GLU A 328 -26.78 -13.44 -20.46
C GLU A 328 -28.17 -13.37 -19.82
N LEU A 329 -28.63 -12.19 -19.38
CA LEU A 329 -29.98 -12.01 -18.85
C LEU A 329 -31.04 -12.11 -19.96
N SER A 330 -30.75 -11.57 -21.15
CA SER A 330 -31.61 -11.77 -22.33
C SER A 330 -31.63 -13.23 -22.78
N GLY A 331 -30.47 -13.89 -22.78
CA GLY A 331 -30.38 -15.33 -23.05
C GLY A 331 -31.20 -16.17 -22.07
N LEU A 332 -31.14 -15.83 -20.77
CA LEU A 332 -31.95 -16.48 -19.73
C LEU A 332 -33.45 -16.24 -19.94
N ALA A 333 -33.87 -15.02 -20.28
CA ALA A 333 -35.27 -14.72 -20.62
C ALA A 333 -35.77 -15.59 -21.79
N GLN A 334 -34.95 -15.75 -22.83
CA GLN A 334 -35.32 -16.57 -23.98
C GLN A 334 -35.38 -18.07 -23.63
N ALA A 335 -34.45 -18.58 -22.84
CA ALA A 335 -34.51 -19.95 -22.33
C ALA A 335 -35.78 -20.21 -21.51
N ILE A 336 -36.18 -19.25 -20.65
CA ILE A 336 -37.44 -19.33 -19.89
C ILE A 336 -38.65 -19.34 -20.82
N ASN A 337 -38.69 -18.47 -21.83
CA ASN A 337 -39.79 -18.45 -22.81
C ASN A 337 -39.91 -19.76 -23.57
N ASN A 338 -38.78 -20.36 -24.01
CA ASN A 338 -38.77 -21.66 -24.66
C ASN A 338 -39.31 -22.77 -23.75
N MET A 339 -38.97 -22.72 -22.45
CA MET A 339 -39.48 -23.67 -21.46
C MET A 339 -41.00 -23.52 -21.27
N ILE A 340 -41.51 -22.28 -21.16
CA ILE A 340 -42.95 -22.00 -21.06
C ILE A 340 -43.68 -22.53 -22.30
N GLN A 341 -43.17 -22.27 -23.50
CA GLN A 341 -43.74 -22.78 -24.74
C GLN A 341 -43.74 -24.31 -24.80
N THR A 342 -42.68 -24.95 -24.31
CA THR A 342 -42.59 -26.42 -24.24
C THR A 342 -43.66 -27.00 -23.32
N ILE A 343 -43.90 -26.36 -22.17
CA ILE A 343 -44.96 -26.76 -21.22
C ILE A 343 -46.33 -26.57 -21.87
N GLN A 344 -46.60 -25.40 -22.46
CA GLN A 344 -47.88 -25.11 -23.13
C GLN A 344 -48.18 -26.11 -24.24
N ARG A 345 -47.20 -26.38 -25.11
CA ARG A 345 -47.36 -27.35 -26.21
C ARG A 345 -47.58 -28.77 -25.69
N GLY A 346 -46.98 -29.12 -24.55
CA GLY A 346 -47.25 -30.38 -23.86
C GLY A 346 -48.69 -30.48 -23.35
N GLU A 347 -49.19 -29.42 -22.74
CA GLU A 347 -50.57 -29.34 -22.23
C GLU A 347 -51.61 -29.38 -23.37
N GLU A 348 -51.41 -28.59 -24.42
CA GLU A 348 -52.26 -28.57 -25.62
C GLU A 348 -52.31 -29.94 -26.28
N ARG A 349 -51.14 -30.58 -26.48
CA ARG A 349 -51.08 -31.91 -27.08
C ARG A 349 -51.76 -32.97 -26.21
N TYR A 350 -51.63 -32.89 -24.88
CA TYR A 350 -52.37 -33.78 -23.98
C TYR A 350 -53.88 -33.57 -24.11
N ARG A 351 -54.34 -32.31 -24.12
CA ARG A 351 -55.76 -31.97 -24.27
C ARG A 351 -56.31 -32.46 -25.61
N GLU A 352 -55.58 -32.27 -26.70
CA GLU A 352 -55.94 -32.78 -28.03
C GLU A 352 -56.03 -34.31 -28.07
N LEU A 353 -55.06 -35.03 -27.50
CA LEU A 353 -55.09 -36.50 -27.45
C LEU A 353 -56.25 -37.01 -26.58
N PHE A 354 -56.53 -36.31 -25.48
CA PHE A 354 -57.62 -36.63 -24.57
C PHE A 354 -58.99 -36.42 -25.25
N ASP A 355 -59.21 -35.26 -25.87
CA ASP A 355 -60.49 -34.91 -26.50
C ASP A 355 -60.74 -35.61 -27.85
N ASN A 356 -59.69 -35.99 -28.58
CA ASN A 356 -59.81 -36.72 -29.84
C ASN A 356 -59.79 -38.26 -29.69
N ALA A 357 -59.68 -38.79 -28.47
CA ALA A 357 -59.81 -40.23 -28.27
C ALA A 357 -61.23 -40.69 -28.64
N ASN A 358 -61.35 -41.80 -29.38
CA ASN A 358 -62.65 -42.35 -29.78
C ASN A 358 -63.40 -42.98 -28.60
N ASP A 359 -62.65 -43.46 -27.61
CA ASP A 359 -63.20 -44.08 -26.41
C ASP A 359 -63.52 -43.02 -25.36
N ILE A 360 -64.49 -43.30 -24.51
CA ILE A 360 -64.84 -42.42 -23.39
C ILE A 360 -63.75 -42.55 -22.32
N ILE A 361 -62.99 -41.49 -22.09
CA ILE A 361 -62.02 -41.42 -21.00
C ILE A 361 -62.66 -40.63 -19.86
N TYR A 362 -62.67 -41.22 -18.67
CA TYR A 362 -63.27 -40.61 -17.50
C TYR A 362 -62.44 -40.80 -16.23
N ALA A 363 -62.65 -39.93 -15.26
CA ALA A 363 -62.25 -40.14 -13.88
C ALA A 363 -63.37 -39.76 -12.93
N THR A 364 -63.38 -40.37 -11.76
CA THR A 364 -64.31 -40.09 -10.67
C THR A 364 -63.57 -39.77 -9.39
N ASP A 365 -64.28 -39.16 -8.44
CA ASP A 365 -63.87 -39.11 -7.02
C ASP A 365 -64.10 -40.48 -6.34
N LEU A 366 -63.87 -40.54 -5.02
CA LEU A 366 -64.10 -41.73 -4.19
C LEU A 366 -65.58 -42.11 -4.02
N GLN A 367 -66.50 -41.20 -4.34
CA GLN A 367 -67.95 -41.41 -4.24
C GLN A 367 -68.56 -41.80 -5.60
N GLY A 368 -67.76 -41.79 -6.67
CA GLY A 368 -68.19 -42.13 -8.02
C GLY A 368 -68.77 -40.94 -8.79
N HIS A 369 -68.57 -39.70 -8.36
CA HIS A 369 -68.91 -38.53 -9.17
C HIS A 369 -67.84 -38.29 -10.22
N LEU A 370 -68.24 -38.07 -11.47
CA LEU A 370 -67.33 -37.80 -12.58
C LEU A 370 -66.56 -36.49 -12.33
N THR A 371 -65.25 -36.57 -12.18
CA THR A 371 -64.35 -35.43 -12.01
C THR A 371 -63.72 -34.99 -13.32
N LEU A 372 -63.72 -35.86 -14.34
CA LEU A 372 -63.11 -35.61 -15.63
C LEU A 372 -63.77 -36.53 -16.67
N VAL A 373 -64.08 -35.98 -17.85
CA VAL A 373 -64.62 -36.70 -19.00
C VAL A 373 -64.08 -36.05 -20.28
N ASN A 374 -63.74 -36.85 -21.28
CA ASN A 374 -63.34 -36.34 -22.59
C ASN A 374 -64.55 -36.07 -23.49
N LYS A 375 -64.29 -35.40 -24.62
CA LYS A 375 -65.31 -35.06 -25.62
C LYS A 375 -66.07 -36.27 -26.21
N ALA A 376 -65.46 -37.47 -26.24
CA ALA A 376 -66.17 -38.68 -26.68
C ALA A 376 -67.39 -39.01 -25.82
N ALA A 377 -67.33 -38.74 -24.51
CA ALA A 377 -68.47 -38.94 -23.61
C ALA A 377 -69.69 -38.09 -24.04
N GLU A 378 -69.43 -36.85 -24.43
CA GLU A 378 -70.47 -35.93 -24.91
C GLU A 378 -71.06 -36.40 -26.24
N VAL A 379 -70.20 -36.76 -27.20
CA VAL A 379 -70.64 -37.20 -28.53
C VAL A 379 -71.42 -38.52 -28.48
N ILE A 380 -70.98 -39.48 -27.68
CA ILE A 380 -71.56 -40.84 -27.63
C ILE A 380 -72.80 -40.89 -26.74
N LEU A 381 -72.73 -40.30 -25.54
CA LEU A 381 -73.81 -40.36 -24.54
C LEU A 381 -74.82 -39.20 -24.66
N GLY A 382 -74.49 -38.13 -25.39
CA GLY A 382 -75.36 -36.98 -25.62
C GLY A 382 -75.51 -36.02 -24.42
N TYR A 383 -74.72 -36.20 -23.36
CA TYR A 383 -74.68 -35.28 -22.22
C TYR A 383 -73.61 -34.21 -22.43
N SER A 384 -73.89 -32.96 -22.07
CA SER A 384 -72.81 -31.95 -22.10
C SER A 384 -71.79 -32.21 -20.98
N PRO A 385 -70.53 -31.74 -21.10
CA PRO A 385 -69.54 -31.87 -20.05
C PRO A 385 -70.01 -31.29 -18.72
N GLN A 386 -70.77 -30.18 -18.73
CA GLN A 386 -71.31 -29.60 -17.48
C GLN A 386 -72.38 -30.48 -16.82
N GLU A 387 -73.10 -31.30 -17.59
CA GLU A 387 -74.10 -32.24 -17.07
C GLU A 387 -73.48 -33.55 -16.57
N LEU A 388 -72.30 -33.92 -17.10
CA LEU A 388 -71.54 -35.11 -16.69
C LEU A 388 -70.66 -34.84 -15.49
N LEU A 389 -69.94 -33.72 -15.46
CA LEU A 389 -69.05 -33.39 -14.34
C LEU A 389 -69.86 -33.21 -13.05
N GLY A 390 -69.45 -33.91 -11.98
CA GLY A 390 -70.16 -33.99 -10.71
C GLY A 390 -71.34 -34.97 -10.68
N LYS A 391 -71.79 -35.49 -11.83
CA LYS A 391 -72.82 -36.53 -11.88
C LYS A 391 -72.24 -37.87 -11.44
N SER A 392 -73.01 -38.62 -10.65
CA SER A 392 -72.59 -39.96 -10.22
C SER A 392 -72.66 -40.94 -11.40
N VAL A 393 -71.58 -41.70 -11.63
CA VAL A 393 -71.54 -42.73 -12.68
C VAL A 393 -72.65 -43.77 -12.51
N PHE A 394 -73.09 -44.03 -11.28
CA PHE A 394 -74.17 -44.99 -11.01
C PHE A 394 -75.55 -44.52 -11.46
N GLN A 395 -75.72 -43.23 -11.76
CA GLN A 395 -76.99 -42.69 -12.26
C GLN A 395 -77.18 -42.91 -13.77
N ILE A 396 -76.09 -43.15 -14.49
CA ILE A 396 -76.12 -43.40 -15.94
C ILE A 396 -75.93 -44.89 -16.27
N VAL A 397 -75.63 -45.74 -15.30
CA VAL A 397 -75.56 -47.20 -15.50
C VAL A 397 -76.97 -47.78 -15.48
N ALA A 398 -77.24 -48.74 -16.37
CA ALA A 398 -78.54 -49.40 -16.44
C ALA A 398 -78.83 -50.18 -15.14
N PRO A 399 -80.09 -50.22 -14.65
CA PRO A 399 -80.45 -50.83 -13.37
C PRO A 399 -79.97 -52.28 -13.22
N GLU A 400 -79.88 -53.02 -14.32
CA GLU A 400 -79.46 -54.42 -14.37
C GLU A 400 -77.96 -54.60 -14.07
N ASP A 401 -77.13 -53.62 -14.42
CA ASP A 401 -75.67 -53.69 -14.25
C ASP A 401 -75.19 -52.86 -13.04
N LEU A 402 -76.07 -52.09 -12.40
CA LEU A 402 -75.75 -51.13 -11.34
C LEU A 402 -75.06 -51.77 -10.13
N GLU A 403 -75.53 -52.92 -9.67
CA GLU A 403 -74.93 -53.61 -8.51
C GLU A 403 -73.54 -54.18 -8.87
N SER A 404 -73.37 -54.69 -10.09
CA SER A 404 -72.09 -55.19 -10.60
C SER A 404 -71.05 -54.06 -10.71
N VAL A 405 -71.44 -52.92 -11.30
CA VAL A 405 -70.56 -51.75 -11.43
C VAL A 405 -70.19 -51.17 -10.06
N ARG A 406 -71.13 -51.14 -9.11
CA ARG A 406 -70.88 -50.68 -7.73
C ARG A 406 -69.90 -51.58 -6.99
N GLU A 407 -70.04 -52.90 -7.11
CA GLU A 407 -69.09 -53.85 -6.53
C GLU A 407 -67.70 -53.73 -7.18
N MET A 408 -67.62 -53.59 -8.51
CA MET A 408 -66.33 -53.35 -9.18
C MET A 408 -65.68 -52.04 -8.73
N PHE A 409 -66.46 -50.97 -8.57
CA PHE A 409 -65.99 -49.70 -8.05
C PHE A 409 -65.45 -49.83 -6.61
N LYS A 410 -66.23 -50.46 -5.70
CA LYS A 410 -65.82 -50.72 -4.31
C LYS A 410 -64.51 -51.51 -4.23
N ARG A 411 -64.38 -52.57 -5.03
CA ARG A 411 -63.15 -53.39 -5.07
C ARG A 411 -61.91 -52.60 -5.51
N LYS A 412 -62.09 -51.64 -6.43
CA LYS A 412 -61.00 -50.77 -6.90
C LYS A 412 -60.58 -49.78 -5.81
N ILE A 413 -61.53 -49.18 -5.10
CA ILE A 413 -61.21 -48.26 -4.00
C ILE A 413 -60.72 -48.96 -2.72
N SER A 414 -61.06 -50.23 -2.51
CA SER A 414 -60.61 -51.03 -1.36
C SER A 414 -59.26 -51.75 -1.58
N GLY A 415 -58.57 -51.49 -2.69
CA GLY A 415 -57.26 -52.08 -3.00
C GLY A 415 -57.29 -53.55 -3.45
N GLN A 416 -58.47 -54.12 -3.72
CA GLN A 416 -58.65 -55.51 -4.16
C GLN A 416 -58.71 -55.65 -5.70
N ALA A 417 -58.01 -54.76 -6.41
CA ALA A 417 -58.25 -54.47 -7.82
C ALA A 417 -58.12 -55.70 -8.73
N SER A 418 -59.18 -55.99 -9.49
CA SER A 418 -59.11 -56.79 -10.72
C SER A 418 -58.88 -55.84 -11.90
N ARG A 419 -57.85 -56.09 -12.71
CA ARG A 419 -57.61 -55.40 -14.00
C ARG A 419 -58.49 -55.95 -15.13
N ALA A 420 -59.43 -56.83 -14.84
CA ALA A 420 -60.33 -57.35 -15.86
C ALA A 420 -61.31 -56.27 -16.27
N ALA A 421 -61.34 -55.98 -17.57
CA ALA A 421 -62.40 -55.18 -18.16
C ALA A 421 -63.74 -55.90 -17.99
N TYR A 422 -64.82 -55.15 -17.81
CA TYR A 422 -66.15 -55.72 -17.62
C TYR A 422 -67.18 -54.98 -18.46
N PRO A 423 -68.17 -55.68 -19.04
CA PRO A 423 -69.25 -55.04 -19.77
C PRO A 423 -70.18 -54.30 -18.80
N ALA A 424 -70.60 -53.10 -19.18
CA ALA A 424 -71.62 -52.34 -18.48
C ALA A 424 -72.51 -51.60 -19.48
N ARG A 425 -73.83 -51.67 -19.29
CA ARG A 425 -74.80 -50.89 -20.05
C ARG A 425 -74.93 -49.50 -19.43
N ILE A 426 -74.71 -48.47 -20.25
CA ILE A 426 -74.87 -47.06 -19.89
C ILE A 426 -76.07 -46.49 -20.67
N ILE A 427 -76.91 -45.74 -19.97
CA ILE A 427 -78.10 -45.06 -20.50
C ILE A 427 -77.68 -43.66 -20.96
N ALA A 428 -77.72 -43.45 -22.28
CA ALA A 428 -77.52 -42.14 -22.91
C ALA A 428 -78.67 -41.18 -22.57
N LYS A 429 -78.46 -39.88 -22.77
CA LYS A 429 -79.45 -38.83 -22.43
C LYS A 429 -80.78 -39.00 -23.17
N ASP A 430 -80.73 -39.52 -24.38
CA ASP A 430 -81.89 -39.81 -25.24
C ASP A 430 -82.59 -41.14 -24.93
N GLY A 431 -82.13 -41.86 -23.89
CA GLY A 431 -82.71 -43.13 -23.45
C GLY A 431 -82.13 -44.38 -24.14
N ARG A 432 -81.16 -44.24 -25.06
CA ARG A 432 -80.48 -45.40 -25.65
C ARG A 432 -79.66 -46.15 -24.61
N HIS A 433 -79.76 -47.47 -24.62
CA HIS A 433 -78.88 -48.34 -23.83
C HIS A 433 -77.66 -48.73 -24.68
N LEU A 434 -76.49 -48.22 -24.30
CA LEU A 434 -75.23 -48.49 -24.97
C LEU A 434 -74.39 -49.43 -24.09
N THR A 435 -73.88 -50.51 -24.66
CA THR A 435 -73.02 -51.45 -23.93
C THR A 435 -71.57 -51.07 -24.16
N PHE A 436 -70.84 -50.84 -23.08
CA PHE A 436 -69.41 -50.54 -23.11
C PHE A 436 -68.63 -51.62 -22.38
N GLU A 437 -67.42 -51.89 -22.85
CA GLU A 437 -66.40 -52.56 -22.06
C GLU A 437 -65.64 -51.52 -21.22
N ILE A 438 -65.76 -51.62 -19.89
CA ILE A 438 -65.14 -50.70 -18.95
C ILE A 438 -63.81 -51.28 -18.47
N ASP A 439 -62.71 -50.62 -18.82
CA ASP A 439 -61.41 -50.82 -18.18
C ASP A 439 -61.12 -49.63 -17.25
N SER A 440 -60.94 -49.89 -15.97
CA SER A 440 -60.67 -48.82 -15.00
C SER A 440 -59.73 -49.24 -13.90
N GLN A 441 -59.03 -48.27 -13.35
CA GLN A 441 -57.99 -48.45 -12.34
C GLN A 441 -58.10 -47.40 -11.25
N PRO A 442 -57.61 -47.67 -10.03
CA PRO A 442 -57.58 -46.68 -8.98
C PRO A 442 -56.71 -45.48 -9.37
N LYS A 443 -57.19 -44.26 -9.11
CA LYS A 443 -56.48 -42.99 -9.36
C LYS A 443 -55.83 -42.52 -8.06
N TYR A 444 -54.53 -42.27 -8.10
CA TYR A 444 -53.76 -41.75 -6.97
C TYR A 444 -53.20 -40.37 -7.29
N GLU A 445 -53.28 -39.45 -6.33
CA GLU A 445 -52.59 -38.16 -6.35
C GLU A 445 -51.77 -38.07 -5.04
N ASP A 446 -50.48 -37.74 -5.16
CA ASP A 446 -49.52 -37.71 -4.04
C ASP A 446 -49.52 -38.97 -3.14
N GLY A 447 -49.71 -40.15 -3.76
CA GLY A 447 -49.73 -41.44 -3.06
C GLY A 447 -51.02 -41.73 -2.29
N LYS A 448 -52.01 -40.82 -2.32
CA LYS A 448 -53.34 -41.03 -1.74
C LYS A 448 -54.32 -41.43 -2.83
N LEU A 449 -55.16 -42.42 -2.52
CA LEU A 449 -56.25 -42.80 -3.42
C LEU A 449 -57.26 -41.65 -3.45
N VAL A 450 -57.49 -41.09 -4.63
CA VAL A 450 -58.42 -39.96 -4.83
C VAL A 450 -59.65 -40.33 -5.65
N GLY A 451 -59.67 -41.52 -6.26
CA GLY A 451 -60.82 -41.98 -7.02
C GLY A 451 -60.51 -43.12 -7.98
N VAL A 452 -61.24 -43.19 -9.09
CA VAL A 452 -61.07 -44.20 -10.15
C VAL A 452 -60.97 -43.50 -11.49
N GLN A 453 -60.09 -43.97 -12.38
CA GLN A 453 -60.00 -43.49 -13.75
C GLN A 453 -60.11 -44.67 -14.72
N GLY A 454 -60.73 -44.46 -15.87
CA GLY A 454 -60.98 -45.54 -16.80
C GLY A 454 -61.30 -45.09 -18.21
N ILE A 455 -61.36 -46.08 -19.08
CA ILE A 455 -61.74 -45.98 -20.48
C ILE A 455 -62.98 -46.88 -20.67
N ALA A 456 -63.99 -46.37 -21.35
CA ALA A 456 -65.16 -47.13 -21.78
C ALA A 456 -65.18 -47.23 -23.30
N ARG A 457 -65.17 -48.46 -23.82
CA ARG A 457 -65.04 -48.79 -25.26
C ARG A 457 -66.27 -49.47 -25.83
#